data_AF-A8RP29-F1
#
_entry.id   AF-A8RP29-F1
#
_cell.length_a   1.000
_cell.length_b   1.000
_cell.length_c   1.000
_cell.angle_alpha   90.00
_cell.angle_beta   90.00
_cell.angle_gamma   90.00
#
_symmetry.space_group_name_H-M   'P 1'
#
loop_
_entity.id
_entity.type
_entity.pdbx_description
1 polymer ?
#
loop_
_entity_poly.entity_id
_entity_poly.type
_entity_poly.pdbx_seq_one_letter_code
_entity_poly.pdbx_strand_id
1 'polypeptide(L)'
;MELTLEEYETIRLIDWLDCTQEQCADQMGVARTTVQAVYNSARKKLADCLVNGKRLEIRGGNYQLCPDGGNCCGKNCEKRGCRRRRCNNKPGGDCNEDCCNI
;
A
#
# COMPACT_ATOMS: atom_id res chain seq x y z
N MET A 1 -10.26 14.80 10.81
CA MET A 1 -8.85 14.42 10.77
C MET A 1 -8.52 14.01 9.36
N GLU A 2 -7.42 14.49 8.78
CA GLU A 2 -7.10 14.27 7.36
C GLU A 2 -5.89 13.35 7.20
N LEU A 3 -6.09 12.26 6.46
CA LEU A 3 -5.06 11.30 6.05
C LEU A 3 -4.73 11.55 4.57
N THR A 4 -3.46 11.74 4.23
CA THR A 4 -3.07 11.91 2.82
C THR A 4 -3.14 10.58 2.08
N LEU A 5 -3.20 10.60 0.75
CA LEU A 5 -3.10 9.36 -0.02
C LEU A 5 -1.75 8.65 0.16
N GLU A 6 -0.65 9.37 0.39
CA GLU A 6 0.65 8.76 0.70
C GLU A 6 0.60 8.05 2.05
N GLU A 7 0.01 8.68 3.06
CA GLU A 7 -0.20 8.06 4.38
C GLU A 7 -1.09 6.83 4.26
N TYR A 8 -2.19 6.91 3.51
CA TYR A 8 -3.05 5.76 3.22
C TYR A 8 -2.29 4.63 2.52
N GLU A 9 -1.52 4.95 1.48
CA GLU A 9 -0.80 3.94 0.69
C GLU A 9 0.29 3.27 1.53
N THR A 10 1.00 3.99 2.41
CA THR A 10 1.96 3.37 3.33
C THR A 10 1.29 2.38 4.28
N ILE A 11 0.12 2.69 4.82
CA ILE A 11 -0.65 1.77 5.67
C ILE A 11 -1.12 0.56 4.86
N ARG A 12 -1.61 0.77 3.63
CA ARG A 12 -2.03 -0.31 2.75
C ARG A 12 -0.88 -1.24 2.36
N LEU A 13 0.30 -0.70 2.06
CA LEU A 13 1.46 -1.49 1.67
C LEU A 13 2.04 -2.24 2.87
N ILE A 14 2.28 -1.54 3.97
CA ILE A 14 2.97 -2.12 5.13
C ILE A 14 2.00 -2.97 5.96
N ASP A 15 0.87 -2.42 6.41
CA ASP A 15 0.01 -3.10 7.38
C ASP A 15 -0.97 -4.08 6.71
N TRP A 16 -1.50 -3.76 5.52
CA TRP A 16 -2.46 -4.64 4.83
C TRP A 16 -1.80 -5.66 3.89
N LEU A 17 -0.75 -5.24 3.18
CA LEU A 17 -0.01 -6.10 2.27
C LEU A 17 1.28 -6.64 2.90
N ASP A 18 1.58 -6.39 4.17
CA ASP A 18 2.76 -6.95 4.84
C ASP A 18 4.08 -6.68 4.06
N CYS A 19 4.18 -5.51 3.42
CA CYS A 19 5.42 -5.10 2.74
C CYS A 19 6.42 -4.56 3.76
N THR A 20 7.70 -4.86 3.54
CA THR A 20 8.77 -4.18 4.28
C THR A 20 8.81 -2.69 3.92
N GLN A 21 9.40 -1.85 4.79
CA GLN A 21 9.58 -0.43 4.48
C GLN A 21 10.42 -0.19 3.22
N GLU A 22 11.35 -1.10 2.93
CA GLU A 22 12.16 -1.04 1.71
C GLU A 22 11.30 -1.32 0.47
N GLN A 23 10.48 -2.37 0.51
CA GLN A 23 9.53 -2.67 -0.58
C GLN A 23 8.51 -1.56 -0.79
N CYS A 24 8.01 -0.97 0.31
CA CYS A 24 7.12 0.18 0.24
C CYS A 24 7.81 1.40 -0.38
N ALA A 25 9.09 1.64 -0.06
CA ALA A 25 9.87 2.75 -0.61
C ALA A 25 10.10 2.58 -2.11
N ASP A 26 10.49 1.39 -2.54
CA ASP A 26 10.61 1.02 -3.95
C ASP A 26 9.29 1.25 -4.68
N GLN A 27 8.17 0.79 -4.11
CA GLN A 27 6.86 0.86 -4.76
C GLN A 27 6.28 2.27 -4.80
N MET A 28 6.63 3.13 -3.84
CA MET A 28 6.25 4.55 -3.82
C MET A 28 7.23 5.44 -4.60
N GLY A 29 8.39 4.90 -5.03
CA GLY A 29 9.42 5.68 -5.71
C GLY A 29 10.05 6.76 -4.84
N VAL A 30 10.13 6.54 -3.52
CA VAL A 30 10.67 7.51 -2.54
C VAL A 30 11.76 6.88 -1.69
N ALA A 31 12.53 7.69 -0.96
CA ALA A 31 13.53 7.18 -0.03
C ALA A 31 12.88 6.42 1.14
N ARG A 32 13.56 5.40 1.66
CA ARG A 32 13.13 4.62 2.84
C ARG A 32 12.86 5.50 4.06
N THR A 33 13.64 6.55 4.26
CA THR A 33 13.44 7.54 5.34
C THR A 33 12.13 8.31 5.18
N THR A 34 11.73 8.61 3.94
CA THR A 34 10.43 9.23 3.63
C THR A 34 9.28 8.29 4.00
N VAL A 35 9.35 7.02 3.60
CA VAL A 35 8.34 6.00 3.99
C VAL A 35 8.23 5.90 5.51
N GLN A 36 9.36 5.84 6.21
CA GLN A 36 9.36 5.77 7.67
C GLN A 36 8.65 6.97 8.31
N ALA A 37 8.89 8.18 7.80
CA ALA A 37 8.25 9.40 8.29
C ALA A 37 6.73 9.41 8.00
N VAL A 38 6.34 9.08 6.75
CA VAL A 38 4.94 9.02 6.32
C VAL A 38 4.17 7.95 7.11
N TYR A 39 4.74 6.75 7.27
CA TYR A 39 4.14 5.66 8.03
C TYR A 39 3.92 6.02 9.50
N ASN A 40 4.91 6.67 10.14
CA ASN A 40 4.76 7.11 11.54
C ASN A 40 3.69 8.20 11.70
N SER A 41 3.61 9.13 10.74
CA SER A 41 2.53 10.12 10.70
C SER A 41 1.19 9.43 10.57
N ALA A 42 1.03 8.54 9.58
CA ALA A 42 -0.20 7.80 9.32
C ALA A 42 -0.70 7.03 10.53
N ARG A 43 0.18 6.26 11.21
CA ARG A 43 -0.18 5.52 12.43
C ARG A 43 -0.63 6.42 13.57
N LYS A 44 0.02 7.56 13.78
CA LYS A 44 -0.39 8.53 14.82
C LYS A 44 -1.78 9.10 14.52
N LYS A 45 -2.06 9.41 13.25
CA LYS A 45 -3.37 9.92 12.82
C LYS A 45 -4.47 8.88 12.97
N LEU A 46 -4.19 7.63 12.60
CA LEU A 46 -5.12 6.51 12.78
C LEU A 46 -5.40 6.25 14.25
N ALA A 47 -4.37 6.19 15.10
CA ALA A 47 -4.52 6.01 16.53
C ALA A 47 -5.39 7.12 17.16
N ASP A 48 -5.15 8.38 16.80
CA ASP A 48 -5.97 9.50 17.28
C ASP A 48 -7.43 9.39 16.85
N CYS A 49 -7.70 8.92 15.63
CA CYS A 49 -9.08 8.72 15.17
C CYS A 49 -9.77 7.59 15.90
N LEU A 50 -9.09 6.45 16.09
CA LEU A 50 -9.65 5.28 16.76
C LEU A 50 -9.89 5.54 18.25
N VAL A 51 -8.94 6.17 18.94
CA VAL A 51 -9.04 6.44 20.38
C VAL A 51 -10.08 7.52 20.68
N ASN A 52 -10.13 8.58 19.87
CA ASN A 52 -11.01 9.73 20.12
C ASN A 52 -12.31 9.73 19.31
N GLY A 53 -12.59 8.66 18.56
CA GLY A 53 -13.79 8.55 17.72
C GLY A 53 -13.91 9.64 16.64
N LYS A 54 -12.79 10.17 16.14
CA LYS A 54 -12.80 11.27 15.17
C LYS A 54 -13.08 10.75 13.77
N ARG A 55 -13.80 11.54 12.97
CA ARG A 55 -13.97 11.28 11.54
C ARG A 55 -12.62 11.32 10.83
N LEU A 56 -12.25 10.19 10.23
CA LEU A 56 -11.11 10.05 9.33
C LEU A 56 -11.57 10.40 7.91
N GLU A 57 -10.83 11.27 7.25
CA GLU A 57 -11.09 11.63 5.86
C GLU A 57 -9.80 11.52 5.05
N ILE A 58 -9.87 10.83 3.92
CA ILE A 58 -8.73 10.62 3.03
C ILE A 58 -8.80 11.70 1.93
N ARG A 59 -7.76 12.52 1.81
CA ARG A 59 -7.70 13.62 0.83
C ARG A 59 -6.31 13.81 0.24
N GLY A 60 -6.27 14.48 -0.90
CA GLY A 60 -5.04 14.95 -1.54
C GLY A 60 -4.24 13.83 -2.22
N GLY A 61 -3.00 14.15 -2.59
CA GLY A 61 -2.05 13.24 -3.24
C GLY A 61 -2.06 13.31 -4.77
N ASN A 62 -0.89 13.11 -5.36
CA ASN A 62 -0.73 12.90 -6.80
C ASN A 62 -0.58 11.38 -7.02
N TYR A 63 -1.67 10.73 -7.42
CA TYR A 63 -1.70 9.28 -7.59
C TYR A 63 -1.99 8.94 -9.05
N GLN A 64 -1.29 7.93 -9.56
CA GLN A 64 -1.59 7.35 -10.85
C GLN A 64 -2.31 6.02 -10.62
N LEU A 65 -3.57 5.96 -11.02
CA LEU A 65 -4.29 4.70 -11.04
C LEU A 65 -3.69 3.82 -12.13
N CYS A 66 -3.29 2.60 -11.75
CA CYS A 66 -3.02 1.58 -12.75
C CYS A 66 -4.33 1.26 -13.48
N PRO A 67 -4.41 1.38 -14.81
CA PRO A 67 -5.63 1.09 -15.56
C PRO A 67 -6.09 -0.37 -15.40
N ASP A 68 -5.19 -1.28 -15.03
CA ASP A 68 -5.47 -2.70 -14.74
C ASP A 68 -5.56 -3.00 -13.23
N GLY A 69 -5.68 -1.98 -12.38
CA GLY A 69 -5.63 -2.11 -10.91
C GLY A 69 -6.68 -3.05 -10.31
N GLY A 70 -7.84 -3.21 -10.95
CA GLY A 70 -8.88 -4.16 -10.53
C GLY A 70 -8.48 -5.64 -10.65
N ASN A 71 -7.41 -5.93 -11.38
CA ASN A 71 -6.91 -7.28 -11.65
C ASN A 71 -5.42 -7.47 -11.25
N CYS A 72 -4.73 -6.45 -10.72
CA CYS A 72 -3.34 -6.60 -10.26
C CYS A 72 -3.31 -7.17 -8.83
N CYS A 73 -2.39 -8.09 -8.57
CA CYS A 73 -2.23 -8.83 -7.30
C CYS A 73 -1.73 -7.99 -6.10
N GLY A 74 -1.88 -6.66 -6.12
CA GLY A 74 -1.53 -5.76 -5.01
C GLY A 74 -0.04 -5.55 -4.75
N LYS A 75 0.82 -6.55 -5.00
CA LYS A 75 2.28 -6.49 -4.76
C LYS A 75 3.07 -6.53 -6.07
N ASN A 76 4.04 -5.62 -6.21
CA ASN A 76 5.10 -5.66 -7.23
C ASN A 76 4.64 -5.66 -8.71
N CYS A 77 3.75 -4.74 -9.13
CA CYS A 77 3.37 -4.64 -10.56
C CYS A 77 4.58 -4.25 -11.47
N GLU A 78 5.60 -3.57 -10.95
CA GLU A 78 6.79 -3.16 -11.73
C GLU A 78 7.73 -4.34 -12.07
N LYS A 79 8.00 -5.23 -11.11
CA LYS A 79 8.85 -6.43 -11.33
C LYS A 79 8.16 -7.53 -12.16
N ARG A 80 6.82 -7.51 -12.25
CA ARG A 80 6.03 -8.52 -12.98
C ARG A 80 5.80 -8.20 -14.46
N GLY A 81 6.33 -7.10 -14.98
CA GLY A 81 6.34 -6.83 -16.43
C GLY A 81 4.94 -6.71 -17.06
N CYS A 82 3.99 -6.05 -16.38
CA CYS A 82 2.65 -5.83 -16.92
C CYS A 82 2.67 -4.85 -18.11
N ARG A 83 2.91 -5.37 -19.33
CA ARG A 83 2.82 -4.60 -20.59
C ARG A 83 1.70 -5.07 -21.54
N ARG A 84 0.71 -5.84 -21.04
CA ARG A 84 -0.46 -6.46 -21.74
C ARG A 84 -0.38 -7.99 -21.80
N ARG A 85 -0.78 -8.67 -20.73
CA ARG A 85 -1.68 -9.85 -20.77
C ARG A 85 -1.89 -10.39 -19.36
N ARG A 86 -3.07 -10.02 -18.82
CA ARG A 86 -3.82 -10.59 -17.70
C ARG A 86 -2.98 -11.33 -16.67
N CYS A 87 -2.87 -10.74 -15.47
CA CYS A 87 -2.75 -11.56 -14.27
C CYS A 87 -3.88 -12.58 -14.33
N ASN A 88 -3.56 -13.82 -14.71
CA ASN A 88 -4.55 -14.88 -14.75
C ASN A 88 -5.04 -15.02 -13.32
N ASN A 89 -6.29 -14.60 -13.13
CA ASN A 89 -7.06 -14.86 -11.93
C ASN A 89 -7.25 -16.38 -11.87
N LYS A 90 -6.21 -17.12 -11.49
CA LYS A 90 -6.38 -18.48 -11.02
C LYS A 90 -7.00 -18.35 -9.64
N PRO A 91 -8.20 -18.89 -9.39
CA PRO A 91 -8.56 -19.22 -8.03
C PRO A 91 -7.53 -20.27 -7.58
N GLY A 92 -6.55 -19.87 -6.77
CA GLY A 92 -5.43 -20.73 -6.36
C GLY A 92 -4.17 -20.59 -7.22
N GLY A 93 -3.68 -19.36 -7.45
CA GLY A 93 -2.29 -19.16 -7.84
C GLY A 93 -1.41 -19.18 -6.59
N ASP A 94 -0.57 -20.21 -6.45
CA ASP A 94 0.31 -20.48 -5.32
C ASP A 94 0.87 -19.20 -4.67
N CYS A 95 0.32 -18.88 -3.51
CA CYS A 95 1.02 -18.15 -2.48
C CYS A 95 2.18 -19.06 -2.03
N ASN A 96 3.36 -18.90 -2.66
CA ASN A 96 4.58 -19.39 -2.02
C ASN A 96 4.61 -18.82 -0.59
N GLU A 97 4.94 -19.71 0.34
CA GLU A 97 4.71 -19.75 1.79
C GLU A 97 5.18 -18.56 2.64
N ASP A 98 5.45 -17.39 2.06
CA ASP A 98 5.89 -16.20 2.80
C ASP A 98 4.92 -15.02 2.65
N CYS A 99 3.72 -15.22 2.10
CA CYS A 99 2.73 -14.15 1.87
C CYS A 99 1.59 -14.08 2.89
N CYS A 100 1.65 -14.87 3.96
CA CYS A 100 0.81 -14.70 5.14
C CYS A 100 1.65 -14.99 6.38
N ASN A 101 2.05 -13.95 7.12
CA ASN A 101 2.29 -14.13 8.55
C ASN A 101 1.66 -12.98 9.33
N ILE A 102 0.40 -13.27 9.70
CA ILE A 102 -0.41 -12.74 10.84
C ILE A 102 -0.85 -11.27 10.78
#